data_AF-A0A2J7Q0F9-F1
#
_entry.id   AF-A0A2J7Q0F9-F1
#
_cell.length_a   1.000
_cell.length_b   1.000
_cell.length_c   1.000
_cell.angle_alpha   90.00
_cell.angle_beta   90.00
_cell.angle_gamma   90.00
#
_symmetry.space_group_name_H-M   'P 1'
#
loop_
_entity.id
_entity.type
_entity.pdbx_description
1 polymer ?
#
loop_
_entity_poly.entity_id
_entity_poly.type
_entity_poly.pdbx_seq_one_letter_code
_entity_poly.pdbx_strand_id
1 'polypeptide(L)'
;MKMFFFMETTIAGIVYLDMLQEFLIPQLDEDDQEGRIHFQQDSAPRHYLGEVREYFNARFPGRWIGRAAPIAWPPRSPDLTPLDFFLWGFVKVRVFVPPLPANVVELRTRITASVAEVTPEMLRSVWQETDYRWDVCRITNGSHIEP
;
A
#
# COMPACT_ATOMS: atom_id res chain seq x y z
N MET A 1 4.78 -15.68 -10.81
CA MET A 1 4.04 -14.57 -10.19
C MET A 1 4.53 -13.23 -10.74
N LYS A 2 3.65 -12.37 -11.25
CA LYS A 2 4.03 -11.00 -11.67
C LYS A 2 3.93 -10.08 -10.45
N MET A 3 5.06 -9.86 -9.78
CA MET A 3 5.13 -9.15 -8.51
C MET A 3 4.86 -7.63 -8.62
N PHE A 4 4.84 -7.07 -9.84
CA PHE A 4 4.67 -5.63 -10.06
C PHE A 4 3.74 -5.32 -11.22
N PHE A 5 2.90 -4.31 -11.01
CA PHE A 5 2.11 -3.65 -12.04
C PHE A 5 2.74 -2.31 -12.38
N PHE A 6 3.11 -2.12 -13.64
CA PHE A 6 3.59 -0.84 -14.16
C PHE A 6 2.67 -0.37 -15.26
N MET A 7 2.14 0.84 -15.14
CA MET A 7 1.39 1.50 -16.20
C MET A 7 1.91 2.89 -16.46
N GLU A 8 1.86 3.25 -17.74
CA GLU A 8 2.28 4.56 -18.25
C GLU A 8 1.11 5.55 -18.23
N THR A 9 -0.12 5.05 -18.14
CA THR A 9 -1.33 5.87 -18.08
C THR A 9 -1.71 6.19 -16.64
N THR A 10 -2.31 7.36 -16.46
CA THR A 10 -2.92 7.76 -15.20
C THR A 10 -3.98 6.74 -14.79
N ILE A 11 -3.82 6.13 -13.61
CA ILE A 11 -4.78 5.16 -13.07
C ILE A 11 -6.13 5.85 -12.84
N ALA A 12 -7.12 5.75 -13.72
CA ALA A 12 -8.50 6.12 -13.42
C ALA A 12 -9.12 5.09 -12.45
N GLY A 13 -10.28 5.37 -11.84
CA GLY A 13 -10.82 4.44 -10.84
C GLY A 13 -11.26 3.08 -11.39
N ILE A 14 -11.66 2.98 -12.67
CA ILE A 14 -11.89 1.68 -13.35
C ILE A 14 -10.57 0.93 -13.52
N VAL A 15 -9.53 1.63 -13.99
CA VAL A 15 -8.17 1.08 -14.12
C VAL A 15 -7.60 0.62 -12.78
N TYR A 16 -7.98 1.27 -11.68
CA TYR A 16 -7.63 0.83 -10.34
C TYR A 16 -8.29 -0.51 -9.99
N LEU A 17 -9.58 -0.66 -10.28
CA LEU A 17 -10.29 -1.91 -10.04
C LEU A 17 -9.74 -3.06 -10.90
N ASP A 18 -9.47 -2.80 -12.18
CA ASP A 18 -8.85 -3.78 -13.09
C ASP A 18 -7.48 -4.22 -12.54
N MET A 19 -6.66 -3.27 -12.09
CA MET A 19 -5.37 -3.57 -11.48
C MET A 19 -5.50 -4.46 -10.23
N LEU A 20 -6.48 -4.18 -9.36
CA LEU A 20 -6.72 -5.02 -8.19
C LEU A 20 -7.13 -6.44 -8.61
N GLN A 21 -8.14 -6.56 -9.46
CA GLN A 21 -8.74 -7.84 -9.85
C GLN A 21 -7.80 -8.72 -10.67
N GLU A 22 -7.00 -8.13 -11.56
CA GLU A 22 -6.12 -8.88 -12.46
C GLU A 22 -4.75 -9.18 -11.84
N PHE A 23 -4.25 -8.33 -10.94
CA PHE A 23 -2.88 -8.45 -10.44
C PHE A 23 -2.80 -8.78 -8.95
N LEU A 24 -3.55 -8.07 -8.09
CA LEU A 24 -3.41 -8.22 -6.65
C LEU A 24 -4.21 -9.42 -6.12
N ILE A 25 -5.49 -9.49 -6.46
CA ILE A 25 -6.43 -10.45 -5.87
C ILE A 25 -6.02 -11.91 -6.13
N PRO A 26 -5.57 -12.29 -7.34
CA PRO A 26 -5.09 -13.66 -7.57
C PRO A 26 -3.91 -14.04 -6.66
N GLN A 27 -3.03 -13.10 -6.33
CA GLN A 27 -1.91 -13.34 -5.42
C GLN A 27 -2.39 -13.49 -3.97
N LEU A 28 -3.33 -12.64 -3.54
CA LEU A 28 -3.91 -12.76 -2.21
C LEU A 28 -4.69 -14.07 -2.03
N ASP A 29 -5.35 -14.57 -3.08
CA ASP A 29 -6.04 -15.88 -3.05
C ASP A 29 -5.04 -17.04 -2.89
N GLU A 30 -3.84 -16.92 -3.45
CA GLU A 30 -2.75 -17.88 -3.25
C GLU A 30 -2.17 -17.79 -1.82
N ASP A 31 -1.99 -16.57 -1.30
CA ASP A 31 -1.35 -16.32 0.00
C ASP A 31 -2.28 -16.53 1.22
N ASP A 32 -3.58 -16.32 1.08
CA ASP A 32 -4.56 -16.40 2.18
C ASP A 32 -5.87 -17.09 1.76
N GLN A 33 -5.81 -18.42 1.73
CA GLN A 33 -6.97 -19.27 1.46
C GLN A 33 -8.04 -19.22 2.57
N GLU A 34 -7.68 -18.73 3.76
CA GLU A 34 -8.57 -18.66 4.92
C GLU A 34 -9.33 -17.32 5.00
N GLY A 35 -9.00 -16.36 4.15
CA GLY A 35 -9.67 -15.06 4.09
C GLY A 35 -9.51 -14.23 5.37
N ARG A 36 -8.33 -14.24 5.99
CA ARG A 36 -7.98 -13.47 7.18
C ARG A 36 -7.41 -12.07 6.88
N ILE A 37 -7.00 -11.80 5.64
CA ILE A 37 -6.35 -10.55 5.26
C ILE A 37 -7.27 -9.35 5.53
N HIS A 38 -6.71 -8.31 6.13
CA HIS A 38 -7.35 -6.99 6.16
C HIS A 38 -6.72 -6.11 5.08
N PHE A 39 -7.54 -5.49 4.25
CA PHE A 39 -7.06 -4.65 3.16
C PHE A 39 -7.10 -3.18 3.55
N GLN A 40 -5.98 -2.46 3.48
CA GLN A 40 -5.91 -1.02 3.75
C GLN A 40 -5.58 -0.24 2.49
N GLN A 41 -6.29 0.87 2.28
CA GLN A 41 -5.98 1.87 1.25
C GLN A 41 -6.12 3.29 1.80
N ASP A 42 -5.44 4.24 1.15
CA ASP A 42 -5.51 5.65 1.51
C ASP A 42 -6.80 6.33 1.02
N SER A 43 -6.95 7.62 1.30
CA SER A 43 -8.14 8.40 0.92
C SER A 43 -8.03 9.03 -0.48
N ALA A 44 -7.16 8.56 -1.37
CA ALA A 44 -7.02 9.13 -2.70
C ALA A 44 -8.37 9.14 -3.45
N PRO A 45 -8.72 10.21 -4.20
CA PRO A 45 -10.05 10.35 -4.80
C PRO A 45 -10.50 9.18 -5.67
N ARG A 46 -9.54 8.49 -6.31
CA ARG A 46 -9.81 7.37 -7.23
C ARG A 46 -10.17 6.08 -6.50
N HIS A 47 -9.79 5.96 -5.24
CA HIS A 47 -10.12 4.85 -4.34
C HIS A 47 -11.54 4.97 -3.75
N TYR A 48 -12.19 6.13 -3.92
CA TYR A 48 -13.51 6.42 -3.35
C TYR A 48 -14.69 6.14 -4.31
N LEU A 49 -14.44 5.69 -5.54
CA LEU A 49 -15.52 5.37 -6.48
C LEU A 49 -16.45 4.29 -5.91
N GLY A 50 -17.75 4.39 -6.22
CA GLY A 50 -18.77 3.48 -5.72
C GLY A 50 -18.46 2.02 -6.03
N GLU A 51 -18.09 1.73 -7.28
CA GLU A 51 -17.74 0.38 -7.75
C GLU A 51 -16.57 -0.24 -6.99
N VAL A 52 -15.52 0.55 -6.71
CA VAL A 52 -14.36 0.09 -5.91
C VAL A 52 -14.78 -0.27 -4.49
N ARG A 53 -15.67 0.53 -3.89
CA ARG A 53 -16.19 0.28 -2.53
C ARG A 53 -17.11 -0.93 -2.48
N GLU A 54 -18.00 -1.08 -3.45
CA GLU A 54 -18.87 -2.25 -3.59
C GLU A 54 -18.05 -3.52 -3.75
N TYR A 55 -17.00 -3.46 -4.58
CA TYR A 55 -16.05 -4.56 -4.73
C TYR A 55 -15.38 -4.94 -3.40
N PHE A 56 -14.83 -3.96 -2.66
CA PHE A 56 -14.18 -4.24 -1.37
C PHE A 56 -15.15 -4.73 -0.30
N ASN A 57 -16.39 -4.23 -0.26
CA ASN A 57 -17.43 -4.73 0.64
C ASN A 57 -17.75 -6.22 0.38
N ALA A 58 -17.75 -6.62 -0.90
CA ALA A 58 -17.97 -8.02 -1.28
C ALA A 58 -16.73 -8.89 -1.01
N ARG A 59 -15.53 -8.41 -1.37
CA ARG A 59 -14.28 -9.19 -1.31
C ARG A 59 -13.68 -9.30 0.10
N PHE A 60 -13.83 -8.25 0.92
CA PHE A 60 -13.31 -8.16 2.29
C PHE A 60 -14.40 -7.70 3.26
N PRO A 61 -15.47 -8.50 3.45
CA PRO A 61 -16.61 -8.10 4.25
C PRO A 61 -16.17 -7.77 5.69
N GLY A 62 -16.36 -6.51 6.10
CA GLY A 62 -15.96 -6.00 7.42
C GLY A 62 -14.44 -5.88 7.64
N ARG A 63 -13.61 -6.18 6.64
CA ARG A 63 -12.15 -6.32 6.77
C ARG A 63 -11.34 -5.40 5.85
N TRP A 64 -11.94 -4.32 5.38
CA TRP A 64 -11.19 -3.30 4.64
C TRP A 64 -11.24 -1.95 5.34
N ILE A 65 -10.12 -1.23 5.21
CA ILE A 65 -9.78 -0.01 5.90
C ILE A 65 -9.58 1.08 4.86
N GLY A 66 -10.28 2.21 5.02
CA GLY A 66 -10.20 3.30 4.05
C GLY A 66 -11.29 4.35 4.24
N ARG A 67 -11.44 5.22 3.25
CA ARG A 67 -12.48 6.25 3.28
C ARG A 67 -13.87 5.65 3.05
N ALA A 68 -14.78 5.85 4.01
CA ALA A 68 -16.14 5.29 4.00
C ALA A 68 -16.20 3.75 3.91
N ALA A 69 -15.16 3.11 4.46
CA ALA A 69 -15.09 1.68 4.72
C ALA A 69 -15.74 1.32 6.07
N PRO A 70 -15.99 0.03 6.34
CA PRO A 70 -16.37 -0.44 7.67
C PRO A 70 -15.38 -0.03 8.77
N ILE A 71 -14.09 0.03 8.44
CA ILE A 71 -13.03 0.52 9.31
C ILE A 71 -12.48 1.82 8.71
N ALA A 72 -12.78 2.96 9.34
CA ALA A 72 -12.38 4.26 8.79
C ALA A 72 -10.86 4.47 8.89
N TRP A 73 -10.24 4.95 7.82
CA TRP A 73 -8.87 5.48 7.85
C TRP A 73 -8.88 7.00 7.91
N PRO A 74 -8.12 7.64 8.81
CA PRO A 74 -8.08 9.09 8.91
C PRO A 74 -7.48 9.74 7.65
N PRO A 75 -8.00 10.91 7.23
CA PRO A 75 -7.43 11.65 6.10
C PRO A 75 -6.05 12.21 6.46
N ARG A 76 -5.16 12.34 5.45
CA ARG A 76 -3.81 12.94 5.59
C ARG A 76 -2.97 12.30 6.69
N SER A 77 -2.96 10.97 6.74
CA SER A 77 -2.23 10.21 7.75
C SER A 77 -1.10 9.34 7.15
N PRO A 78 -0.15 9.92 6.39
CA PRO A 78 0.99 9.16 5.87
C PRO A 78 1.84 8.59 7.00
N ASP A 79 1.88 9.28 8.15
CA ASP A 79 2.59 8.84 9.36
C ASP A 79 2.04 7.53 9.94
N LEU A 80 0.84 7.09 9.53
CA LEU A 80 0.20 5.86 9.98
C LEU A 80 0.22 4.76 8.91
N THR A 81 0.64 5.07 7.68
CA THR A 81 0.61 4.14 6.55
C THR A 81 2.01 3.58 6.30
N PRO A 82 2.24 2.26 6.51
CA PRO A 82 3.56 1.62 6.37
C PRO A 82 4.24 1.85 5.02
N LEU A 83 3.47 1.91 3.95
CA LEU A 83 4.01 2.19 2.62
C LEU A 83 4.62 3.59 2.53
N ASP A 84 4.02 4.58 3.19
CA ASP A 84 4.44 5.98 3.13
C ASP A 84 5.62 6.27 4.06
N PHE A 85 5.56 5.85 5.33
CA PHE A 85 6.64 6.14 6.28
C PHE A 85 7.88 5.24 6.10
N PHE A 86 7.74 4.09 5.43
CA PHE A 86 8.86 3.16 5.23
C PHE A 86 9.13 2.85 3.75
N LEU A 87 8.22 2.15 3.06
CA LEU A 87 8.55 1.50 1.78
C LEU A 87 9.01 2.50 0.72
N TRP A 88 8.28 3.60 0.54
CA TRP A 88 8.62 4.57 -0.51
C TRP A 88 9.94 5.28 -0.26
N GLY A 89 10.27 5.60 1.00
CA GLY A 89 11.58 6.11 1.38
C GLY A 89 12.69 5.09 1.09
N PHE A 90 12.48 3.85 1.51
CA PHE A 90 13.41 2.73 1.31
C PHE A 90 13.73 2.47 -0.17
N VAL A 91 12.70 2.42 -1.02
CA VAL A 91 12.82 2.21 -2.47
C VAL A 91 13.51 3.40 -3.13
N LYS A 92 13.12 4.63 -2.78
CA LYS A 92 13.68 5.85 -3.40
C LYS A 92 15.19 5.94 -3.19
N VAL A 93 15.68 5.65 -1.99
CA VAL A 93 17.13 5.69 -1.68
C VAL A 93 17.92 4.70 -2.54
N ARG A 94 17.35 3.54 -2.88
CA ARG A 94 18.00 2.49 -3.68
C ARG A 94 17.91 2.74 -5.18
N VAL A 95 16.76 3.23 -5.64
CA VAL A 95 16.52 3.47 -7.06
C VAL A 95 17.40 4.61 -7.59
N PHE A 96 17.56 5.68 -6.81
CA PHE A 96 18.28 6.90 -7.20
C PHE A 96 19.75 6.92 -6.76
N VAL A 97 20.42 5.77 -6.75
CA VAL A 97 21.88 5.68 -6.57
C VAL A 97 22.59 5.91 -7.91
N PRO A 98 23.64 6.77 -7.99
CA PRO A 98 24.41 6.96 -9.22
C PRO A 98 25.11 5.68 -9.73
N PRO A 99 25.19 5.47 -11.06
CA PRO A 99 24.61 6.30 -12.11
C PRO A 99 23.07 6.25 -12.08
N LEU A 100 22.40 7.36 -12.34
CA LEU A 100 20.94 7.43 -12.34
C LEU A 100 20.36 6.56 -13.48
N PRO A 101 19.15 5.98 -13.32
CA PRO A 101 18.56 5.13 -14.35
C PRO A 101 18.36 5.93 -15.64
N ALA A 102 18.85 5.39 -16.75
CA ALA A 102 18.90 6.09 -18.04
C ALA A 102 17.55 6.08 -18.77
N ASN A 103 16.65 5.16 -18.43
CA ASN A 103 15.34 5.02 -19.05
C ASN A 103 14.33 4.34 -18.11
N VAL A 104 13.07 4.29 -18.55
CA VAL A 104 11.96 3.73 -17.78
C VAL A 104 12.14 2.22 -17.53
N VAL A 105 12.75 1.47 -18.44
CA VAL A 105 12.99 0.03 -18.26
C VAL A 105 13.94 -0.18 -17.09
N GLU A 106 15.06 0.55 -17.06
CA GLU A 106 16.02 0.48 -15.96
C GLU A 106 15.40 0.93 -14.63
N LEU A 107 14.58 1.99 -14.65
CA LEU A 107 13.85 2.45 -13.48
C LEU A 107 12.93 1.34 -12.91
N ARG A 108 12.14 0.68 -13.76
CA ARG A 108 11.28 -0.45 -13.35
C ARG A 108 12.09 -1.60 -12.78
N THR A 109 13.21 -1.96 -13.40
CA THR A 109 14.12 -2.99 -12.90
C THR A 109 14.65 -2.65 -11.52
N ARG A 110 15.10 -1.40 -11.30
CA ARG A 110 15.62 -0.96 -9.99
C ARG A 110 14.53 -0.94 -8.91
N ILE A 111 13.30 -0.54 -9.23
CA ILE A 111 12.17 -0.58 -8.30
C ILE A 111 11.90 -2.03 -7.86
N THR A 112 11.76 -2.94 -8.82
CA THR A 112 11.52 -4.36 -8.55
C THR A 112 12.63 -4.97 -7.70
N ALA A 113 13.89 -4.70 -8.05
CA ALA A 113 15.04 -5.18 -7.28
C ALA A 113 15.04 -4.61 -5.84
N SER A 114 14.77 -3.31 -5.69
CA SER A 114 14.73 -2.67 -4.37
C SER A 114 13.67 -3.29 -3.48
N VAL A 115 12.45 -3.53 -4.00
CA VAL A 115 11.39 -4.15 -3.19
C VAL A 115 11.71 -5.60 -2.84
N ALA A 116 12.39 -6.34 -3.73
CA ALA A 116 12.84 -7.70 -3.44
C ALA A 116 13.89 -7.79 -2.31
N GLU A 117 14.55 -6.69 -1.96
CA GLU A 117 15.45 -6.62 -0.80
C GLU A 117 14.72 -6.43 0.54
N VAL A 118 13.41 -6.19 0.54
CA VAL A 118 12.64 -6.06 1.79
C VAL A 118 12.58 -7.42 2.47
N THR A 119 13.20 -7.51 3.65
CA THR A 119 13.31 -8.76 4.41
C THR A 119 12.14 -8.96 5.38
N PRO A 120 11.86 -10.20 5.81
CA PRO A 120 10.90 -10.47 6.88
C PRO A 120 11.24 -9.72 8.19
N GLU A 121 12.51 -9.53 8.51
CA GLU A 121 12.98 -8.75 9.66
C GLU A 121 12.58 -7.29 9.57
N MET A 122 12.72 -6.69 8.38
CA MET A 122 12.27 -5.33 8.11
C MET A 122 10.75 -5.22 8.27
N LEU A 123 9.99 -6.17 7.70
CA LEU A 123 8.53 -6.18 7.84
C LEU A 123 8.08 -6.31 9.30
N ARG A 124 8.76 -7.15 10.10
CA ARG A 124 8.49 -7.24 11.55
C ARG A 124 8.75 -5.91 12.26
N SER A 125 9.83 -5.22 11.91
CA SER A 125 10.15 -3.89 12.48
C SER A 125 9.11 -2.84 12.10
N VAL A 126 8.65 -2.86 10.84
CA VAL A 126 7.58 -1.98 10.34
C VAL A 126 6.27 -2.23 11.08
N TRP A 127 5.93 -3.48 11.39
CA TRP A 127 4.74 -3.81 12.18
C TRP A 127 4.82 -3.27 13.60
N GLN A 128 5.97 -3.40 14.26
CA GLN A 128 6.19 -2.84 15.60
C GLN A 128 6.07 -1.31 15.60
N GLU A 129 6.65 -0.67 14.59
CA GLU A 129 6.58 0.78 14.41
C GLU A 129 5.15 1.25 14.12
N THR A 130 4.38 0.45 13.37
CA THR A 130 2.96 0.73 13.10
C THR A 130 2.14 0.74 14.38
N ASP A 131 2.32 -0.28 15.23
CA ASP A 131 1.64 -0.40 16.53
C ASP A 131 1.98 0.79 17.44
N TYR A 132 3.28 1.12 17.55
CA TYR A 132 3.75 2.30 18.27
C TYR A 132 3.10 3.59 17.76
N ARG A 133 3.08 3.80 16.44
CA ARG A 133 2.49 5.00 15.82
C ARG A 133 1.00 5.11 16.08
N TRP A 134 0.26 4.01 16.03
CA TRP A 134 -1.16 4.01 16.39
C TRP A 134 -1.39 4.38 17.86
N ASP A 135 -0.54 3.89 18.76
CA ASP A 135 -0.61 4.25 20.18
C ASP A 135 -0.28 5.72 20.43
N VAL A 136 0.76 6.26 19.80
CA VAL A 136 1.10 7.69 19.89
C VAL A 136 -0.04 8.54 19.34
N CYS A 137 -0.59 8.20 18.17
CA CYS A 137 -1.73 8.91 17.57
C CYS A 137 -2.93 8.93 18.53
N ARG A 138 -3.22 7.79 19.17
CA ARG A 138 -4.29 7.66 20.17
C ARG A 138 -4.03 8.55 21.40
N ILE A 139 -2.82 8.53 21.96
CA ILE A 139 -2.47 9.29 23.17
C ILE A 139 -2.44 10.80 22.90
N THR A 140 -2.04 11.20 21.70
CA THR A 140 -1.93 12.60 21.29
C THR A 140 -3.19 13.16 20.64
N ASN A 141 -4.31 12.42 20.71
CA ASN A 141 -5.60 12.78 20.08
C ASN A 141 -5.49 13.14 18.59
N GLY A 142 -4.67 12.40 17.84
CA GLY A 142 -4.52 12.58 16.39
C GLY A 142 -3.51 13.65 15.97
N SER A 143 -2.57 14.01 16.85
CA SER A 143 -1.47 14.90 16.47
C SER A 143 -0.49 14.20 15.50
N HIS A 144 0.26 15.00 14.75
CA HIS A 144 1.32 14.48 13.88
C HIS A 144 2.39 13.77 14.70
N ILE A 145 2.94 12.70 14.13
CA ILE A 145 4.03 11.93 14.74
C ILE A 145 5.32 12.38 14.06
N GLU A 146 6.28 12.87 14.85
CA GLU A 146 7.57 13.28 14.31
C GLU A 146 8.40 12.06 13.83
N PRO A 147 9.26 12.24 12.80
CA PRO A 147 10.12 11.18 12.28
C PRO A 147 11.16 10.65 13.27
#